data_AF-A0A4R2PLA5-F1
#
_entry.id   AF-A0A4R2PLA5-F1
#
_cell.length_a   1.000
_cell.length_b   1.000
_cell.length_c   1.000
_cell.angle_alpha   90.00
_cell.angle_beta   90.00
_cell.angle_gamma   90.00
#
_symmetry.space_group_name_H-M   'P 1'
#
loop_
_entity.id
_entity.type
_entity.pdbx_description
1 polymer ?
#
loop_
_entity_poly.entity_id
_entity_poly.type
_entity_poly.pdbx_seq_one_letter_code
_entity_poly.pdbx_strand_id
1 'polypeptide(L)'
;MTAAGKGTARARAAVHGTVVAWPPGGGVLILGPSGAGKSDLALRLIDRGARLVGDDYIHLFASGPGLYASAPAPLAGLLEVRGLGLVRQRYLPQARIALVVHLAARETVERMPRMRYKFLRGVRLPVMSVDPWDQTAAPKVEQAYRRFGATRRLGLAVPSPTPTRTRS
;
A
#
# COMPACT_ATOMS: atom_id res chain seq x y z
N MET A 1 27.69 21.67 27.44
CA MET A 1 26.35 21.95 26.88
C MET A 1 26.38 21.64 25.39
N THR A 2 26.07 20.39 25.02
CA THR A 2 26.13 19.90 23.64
C THR A 2 24.74 19.98 23.00
N ALA A 3 24.68 20.66 21.86
CA ALA A 3 23.48 20.91 21.09
C ALA A 3 22.79 19.60 20.67
N ALA A 4 21.52 19.46 21.04
CA ALA A 4 20.65 18.41 20.52
C ALA A 4 20.46 18.62 19.01
N GLY A 5 20.96 17.68 18.22
CA GLY A 5 20.76 17.64 16.78
C GLY A 5 19.27 17.56 16.45
N LYS A 6 18.74 18.63 15.84
CA LYS A 6 17.41 18.62 15.21
C LYS A 6 17.42 17.60 14.08
N GLY A 7 16.93 16.39 14.35
CA GLY A 7 16.66 15.40 13.32
C GLY A 7 15.72 16.02 12.30
N THR A 8 16.19 16.15 11.06
CA THR A 8 15.39 16.68 9.95
C THR A 8 14.20 15.75 9.73
N ALA A 9 13.02 16.17 10.19
CA ALA A 9 11.78 15.49 9.91
C ALA A 9 11.60 15.46 8.39
N ARG A 10 11.86 14.29 7.77
CA ARG A 10 11.57 14.08 6.35
C ARG A 10 10.10 14.43 6.13
N ALA A 11 9.84 15.38 5.23
CA ALA A 11 8.52 15.90 4.95
C ALA A 11 7.52 14.76 4.72
N ARG A 12 6.55 14.63 5.63
CA ARG A 12 5.40 13.74 5.47
C ARG A 12 4.47 14.40 4.47
N ALA A 13 4.36 13.81 3.29
CA ALA A 13 3.40 14.27 2.31
C ALA A 13 2.19 13.35 2.35
N ALA A 14 1.02 13.95 2.49
CA ALA A 14 -0.25 13.24 2.45
C ALA A 14 -0.53 12.77 1.01
N VAL A 15 -1.04 11.55 0.88
CA VAL A 15 -1.59 11.05 -0.38
C VAL A 15 -3.00 10.55 -0.13
N HIS A 16 -3.86 10.70 -1.14
CA HIS A 16 -5.16 10.05 -1.12
C HIS A 16 -5.00 8.55 -1.34
N GLY A 17 -5.50 7.75 -0.40
CA GLY A 17 -5.36 6.31 -0.44
C GLY A 17 -5.85 5.63 0.83
N THR A 18 -5.86 4.31 0.79
CA THR A 18 -6.21 3.47 1.95
C THR A 18 -5.09 2.49 2.20
N VAL A 19 -4.75 2.23 3.45
CA VAL A 19 -3.68 1.29 3.81
C VAL A 19 -4.20 0.27 4.80
N VAL A 20 -3.95 -1.00 4.49
CA VAL A 20 -4.17 -2.14 5.39
C VAL A 20 -2.88 -2.94 5.52
N ALA A 21 -2.71 -3.68 6.62
CA ALA A 21 -1.53 -4.51 6.83
C ALA A 21 -1.83 -5.76 7.66
N TRP A 22 -1.05 -6.83 7.45
CA TRP A 22 -1.13 -8.06 8.24
C TRP A 22 0.03 -8.12 9.23
N PRO A 23 -0.19 -8.03 10.56
CA PRO A 23 0.88 -8.22 11.54
C PRO A 23 1.45 -9.65 11.55
N PRO A 24 2.77 -9.85 11.77
CA PRO A 24 3.85 -8.85 11.91
C PRO A 24 4.46 -8.40 10.56
N GLY A 25 3.76 -8.60 9.44
CA GLY A 25 4.20 -8.29 8.09
C GLY A 25 4.01 -6.84 7.65
N GLY A 26 4.00 -6.65 6.32
CA GLY A 26 3.88 -5.35 5.68
C GLY A 26 2.44 -4.95 5.33
N GLY A 27 2.32 -3.72 4.84
CA GLY A 27 1.07 -3.12 4.39
C GLY A 27 0.94 -3.05 2.88
N VAL A 28 -0.31 -2.95 2.44
CA VAL A 28 -0.74 -2.68 1.07
C VAL A 28 -1.26 -1.26 1.01
N LEU A 29 -0.70 -0.46 0.10
CA LEU A 29 -1.21 0.87 -0.22
C LEU A 29 -2.16 0.78 -1.41
N ILE A 30 -3.44 1.08 -1.19
CA ILE A 30 -4.50 1.06 -2.20
C ILE A 30 -4.71 2.49 -2.70
N LEU A 31 -4.55 2.68 -4.01
CA LEU A 31 -4.65 3.95 -4.71
C LEU A 31 -5.72 3.87 -5.81
N GLY A 32 -6.36 4.98 -6.08
CA GLY A 32 -7.40 5.10 -7.09
C GLY A 32 -8.19 6.40 -6.91
N PRO A 33 -8.97 6.81 -7.92
CA PRO A 33 -9.78 8.03 -7.83
C PRO A 33 -10.76 7.98 -6.65
N SER A 34 -11.33 9.13 -6.30
CA SER A 34 -12.42 9.15 -5.31
C SER A 34 -13.58 8.29 -5.81
N GLY A 35 -14.25 7.59 -4.90
CA GLY A 35 -15.34 6.66 -5.24
C GLY A 35 -14.91 5.33 -5.89
N ALA A 36 -13.62 5.11 -6.16
CA ALA A 36 -13.14 3.88 -6.82
C ALA A 36 -13.26 2.58 -5.99
N GLY A 37 -13.75 2.62 -4.76
CA GLY A 37 -13.85 1.42 -3.90
C GLY A 37 -12.58 1.08 -3.10
N LYS A 38 -11.73 2.08 -2.78
CA LYS A 38 -10.54 1.88 -1.92
C LYS A 38 -10.90 1.35 -0.53
N SER A 39 -11.82 2.03 0.15
CA SER A 39 -12.30 1.67 1.48
C SER A 39 -13.07 0.35 1.48
N ASP A 40 -13.83 0.06 0.41
CA ASP A 40 -14.51 -1.23 0.23
C ASP A 40 -13.53 -2.40 0.11
N LEU A 41 -12.52 -2.27 -0.75
CA LEU A 41 -11.48 -3.30 -0.86
C LEU A 41 -10.71 -3.46 0.46
N ALA A 42 -10.42 -2.36 1.15
CA ALA A 42 -9.80 -2.40 2.47
C ALA A 42 -10.66 -3.16 3.50
N LEU A 43 -11.98 -2.92 3.52
CA LEU A 43 -12.91 -3.65 4.39
C LEU A 43 -12.86 -5.16 4.12
N ARG A 44 -12.90 -5.56 2.84
CA ARG A 44 -12.79 -6.98 2.45
C ARG A 44 -11.43 -7.59 2.80
N LEU A 45 -10.35 -6.81 2.83
CA LEU A 45 -9.04 -7.30 3.31
C LEU A 45 -8.98 -7.40 4.83
N ILE A 46 -9.66 -6.50 5.55
CA ILE A 46 -9.79 -6.55 7.01
C ILE A 46 -10.55 -7.80 7.46
N ASP A 47 -11.65 -8.13 6.76
CA ASP A 47 -12.39 -9.40 6.97
C ASP A 47 -11.50 -10.64 6.78
N ARG A 48 -10.43 -10.50 5.98
CA ARG A 48 -9.40 -11.52 5.73
C ARG A 48 -8.18 -11.40 6.65
N GLY A 49 -8.33 -10.74 7.79
CA GLY A 49 -7.30 -10.66 8.83
C GLY A 49 -6.28 -9.54 8.69
N ALA A 50 -6.44 -8.63 7.71
CA ALA A 50 -5.69 -7.39 7.71
C ALA A 50 -6.19 -6.44 8.83
N ARG A 51 -5.39 -5.45 9.18
CA ARG A 51 -5.78 -4.33 10.05
C ARG A 51 -5.65 -3.03 9.29
N LEU A 52 -6.52 -2.08 9.59
CA LEU A 52 -6.43 -0.74 9.04
C LEU A 52 -5.14 -0.06 9.49
N VAL A 53 -4.53 0.74 8.63
CA VAL A 53 -3.45 1.68 8.99
C VAL A 53 -3.92 3.12 8.80
N GLY A 54 -4.75 3.35 7.77
CA GLY A 54 -5.45 4.61 7.55
C GLY A 54 -6.37 4.53 6.34
N ASP A 55 -7.34 5.43 6.26
CA ASP A 55 -8.23 5.62 5.12
C ASP A 55 -8.28 7.09 4.70
N ASP A 56 -8.62 7.31 3.42
CA ASP A 56 -8.64 8.58 2.69
C ASP A 56 -7.30 9.35 2.64
N TYR A 57 -6.77 9.80 3.76
CA TYR A 57 -5.50 10.55 3.84
C TYR A 57 -4.41 9.76 4.54
N ILE A 58 -3.30 9.52 3.82
CA ILE A 58 -2.16 8.73 4.31
C ILE A 58 -0.88 9.55 4.32
N HIS A 59 -0.22 9.63 5.48
CA HIS A 59 1.14 10.15 5.55
C HIS A 59 2.12 9.08 5.06
N LEU A 60 2.83 9.36 3.97
CA LEU A 60 3.92 8.52 3.48
C LEU A 60 5.28 9.12 3.80
N PHE A 61 6.18 8.31 4.35
CA PHE A 61 7.55 8.71 4.65
C PHE A 61 8.53 7.55 4.43
N ALA A 62 9.72 7.88 3.94
CA ALA A 62 10.79 6.91 3.76
C ALA A 62 11.68 6.87 5.01
N SER A 63 11.94 5.67 5.53
CA SER A 63 12.87 5.42 6.64
C SER A 63 13.74 4.21 6.30
N GLY A 64 15.06 4.40 6.29
CA GLY A 64 16.01 3.40 5.78
C GLY A 64 15.64 2.93 4.36
N PRO A 65 15.66 1.61 4.07
CA PRO A 65 15.30 1.06 2.76
C PRO A 65 13.80 0.81 2.57
N GLY A 66 12.95 1.38 3.44
CA GLY A 66 11.51 1.12 3.50
C GLY A 66 10.66 2.38 3.34
N LEU A 67 9.47 2.20 2.76
CA LEU A 67 8.41 3.19 2.78
C LEU A 67 7.44 2.82 3.89
N TYR A 68 7.03 3.79 4.68
CA TYR A 68 6.07 3.62 5.77
C TYR A 68 4.85 4.50 5.55
N ALA A 69 3.73 4.05 6.07
CA ALA A 69 2.45 4.74 6.05
C ALA A 69 1.88 4.82 7.47
N SER A 70 1.19 5.93 7.75
CA SER A 70 0.40 6.15 8.96
C SER A 70 -0.79 7.07 8.64
N ALA A 71 -1.91 6.91 9.33
CA ALA A 71 -2.97 7.91 9.31
C ALA A 71 -2.55 9.20 10.05
N PRO A 72 -3.08 10.38 9.66
CA PRO A 72 -3.17 11.54 10.54
C PRO A 72 -3.94 11.17 11.82
N ALA A 73 -3.56 11.77 12.96
CA ALA A 73 -4.15 11.42 14.26
C ALA A 73 -5.70 11.51 14.30
N PRO A 74 -6.36 12.52 13.70
CA PRO A 74 -7.83 12.60 13.70
C PRO A 74 -8.53 11.47 12.93
N LEU A 75 -7.84 10.83 11.99
CA LEU A 75 -8.39 9.78 11.12
C LEU A 75 -7.95 8.36 11.54
N ALA A 76 -7.17 8.24 12.61
CA ALA A 76 -6.65 6.96 13.05
C ALA A 76 -7.80 6.01 13.47
N GLY A 77 -7.85 4.84 12.85
CA GLY A 77 -8.85 3.82 13.14
C GLY A 77 -10.25 4.09 12.57
N LEU A 78 -10.42 5.14 11.76
CA LEU A 78 -11.67 5.44 11.07
C LEU A 78 -11.62 4.93 9.63
N LEU A 79 -12.69 4.26 9.21
CA LEU A 79 -12.91 3.80 7.84
C LEU A 79 -14.28 4.31 7.37
N GLU A 80 -14.35 4.92 6.18
CA GLU A 80 -15.65 5.28 5.59
C GLU A 80 -16.24 4.06 4.88
N VAL A 81 -17.42 3.60 5.34
CA VAL A 81 -18.16 2.51 4.69
C VAL A 81 -19.45 3.08 4.12
N ARG A 82 -19.59 3.00 2.79
CA ARG A 82 -20.80 3.46 2.10
C ARG A 82 -22.03 2.73 2.64
N GLY A 83 -23.08 3.49 2.96
CA GLY A 83 -24.29 2.98 3.61
C GLY A 83 -24.24 2.95 5.15
N LEU A 84 -23.05 3.03 5.76
CA LEU A 84 -22.88 3.06 7.23
C LEU A 84 -22.25 4.36 7.76
N GLY A 85 -21.53 5.11 6.91
CA GLY A 85 -20.75 6.27 7.32
C GLY A 85 -19.38 5.89 7.91
N LEU A 86 -18.85 6.73 8.79
CA LEU A 86 -17.56 6.48 9.46
C LEU A 86 -17.71 5.40 10.54
N VAL A 87 -16.92 4.33 10.42
CA VAL A 87 -16.89 3.23 11.39
C VAL A 87 -15.51 3.09 12.03
N ARG A 88 -15.48 2.65 13.30
CA ARG A 88 -14.23 2.34 14.00
C ARG A 88 -13.73 0.95 13.66
N GLN A 89 -12.44 0.83 13.39
CA GLN A 89 -11.76 -0.44 13.10
C GLN A 89 -10.55 -0.64 14.01
N ARG A 90 -10.19 -1.91 14.24
CA ARG A 90 -8.87 -2.23 14.81
C ARG A 90 -7.80 -1.77 13.83
N TYR A 91 -6.84 -0.99 14.31
CA TYR A 91 -5.83 -0.38 13.46
C TYR A 91 -4.40 -0.58 13.98
N LEU A 92 -3.44 -0.31 13.11
CA LEU A 92 -2.02 -0.20 13.41
C LEU A 92 -1.60 1.25 13.25
N PRO A 93 -0.82 1.83 14.19
CA PRO A 93 -0.38 3.23 14.09
C PRO A 93 0.45 3.51 12.82
N GLN A 94 1.19 2.51 12.35
CA GLN A 94 1.98 2.60 11.13
C GLN A 94 2.24 1.19 10.55
N ALA A 95 2.54 1.13 9.26
CA ALA A 95 3.03 -0.07 8.61
C ALA A 95 4.05 0.24 7.52
N ARG A 96 4.99 -0.69 7.30
CA ARG A 96 5.89 -0.65 6.14
C ARG A 96 5.12 -1.09 4.89
N ILE A 97 5.08 -0.28 3.85
CA ILE A 97 4.45 -0.64 2.57
C ILE A 97 5.29 -1.67 1.82
N ALA A 98 4.64 -2.74 1.40
CA ALA A 98 5.23 -3.86 0.70
C ALA A 98 4.67 -4.03 -0.72
N LEU A 99 3.47 -3.53 -0.98
CA LEU A 99 2.78 -3.60 -2.27
C LEU A 99 1.93 -2.34 -2.48
N VAL A 100 1.90 -1.85 -3.72
CA VAL A 100 0.96 -0.81 -4.15
C VAL A 100 -0.10 -1.45 -5.04
N VAL A 101 -1.37 -1.18 -4.75
CA VAL A 101 -2.52 -1.62 -5.54
C VAL A 101 -3.16 -0.39 -6.18
N HIS A 102 -3.30 -0.41 -7.50
CA HIS A 102 -4.05 0.59 -8.26
C HIS A 102 -5.41 0.01 -8.65
N LEU A 103 -6.49 0.68 -8.23
CA LEU A 103 -7.83 0.35 -8.67
C LEU A 103 -8.03 0.86 -10.10
N ALA A 104 -8.48 -0.03 -10.98
CA ALA A 104 -8.62 0.24 -12.41
C ALA A 104 -9.84 -0.49 -12.97
N ALA A 105 -10.45 0.03 -14.04
CA ALA A 105 -11.59 -0.64 -14.68
C ALA A 105 -11.16 -2.00 -15.25
N ARG A 106 -12.05 -2.99 -15.23
CA ARG A 106 -11.76 -4.39 -15.61
C ARG A 106 -11.08 -4.53 -16.97
N GLU A 107 -11.52 -3.74 -17.94
CA GLU A 107 -11.05 -3.76 -19.32
C GLU A 107 -9.60 -3.29 -19.44
N THR A 108 -9.17 -2.46 -18.49
CA THR A 108 -7.79 -1.93 -18.40
C THR A 108 -6.86 -2.84 -17.60
N VAL A 109 -7.39 -3.83 -16.89
CA VAL A 109 -6.60 -4.81 -16.16
C VAL A 109 -6.13 -5.88 -17.15
N GLU A 110 -4.83 -5.84 -17.47
CA GLU A 110 -4.18 -6.84 -18.32
C GLU A 110 -4.40 -8.25 -17.77
N ARG A 111 -4.83 -9.19 -18.63
CA ARG A 111 -5.04 -10.60 -18.25
C ARG A 111 -3.74 -11.27 -17.78
N MET A 112 -2.62 -10.91 -18.40
CA MET A 112 -1.27 -11.42 -18.09
C MET A 112 -0.32 -10.23 -17.90
N PRO A 113 -0.38 -9.57 -16.73
CA PRO A 113 0.38 -8.35 -16.51
C PRO A 113 1.86 -8.66 -16.36
N ARG A 114 2.71 -7.80 -16.93
CA ARG A 114 4.13 -7.78 -16.59
C ARG A 114 4.32 -7.27 -15.16
N MET A 115 5.42 -7.66 -14.52
CA MET A 115 5.77 -7.15 -13.20
C MET A 115 6.09 -5.65 -13.28
N ARG A 116 5.34 -4.83 -12.55
CA ARG A 116 5.50 -3.37 -12.55
C ARG A 116 6.00 -2.88 -11.19
N TYR A 117 6.70 -1.76 -11.24
CA TYR A 117 7.25 -1.10 -10.05
C TYR A 117 6.96 0.40 -10.09
N LYS A 118 6.83 1.00 -8.91
CA LYS A 118 6.70 2.45 -8.74
C LYS A 118 7.69 2.93 -7.68
N PHE A 119 8.30 4.08 -7.93
CA PHE A 119 9.12 4.76 -6.94
C PHE A 119 8.24 5.73 -6.16
N LEU A 120 8.14 5.51 -4.85
CA LEU A 120 7.45 6.40 -3.92
C LEU A 120 8.45 6.85 -2.87
N ARG A 121 8.69 8.17 -2.78
CA ARG A 121 9.67 8.78 -1.86
C ARG A 121 11.05 8.11 -1.92
N GLY A 122 11.51 7.77 -3.14
CA GLY A 122 12.80 7.11 -3.38
C GLY A 122 12.81 5.59 -3.13
N VAL A 123 11.68 4.99 -2.72
CA VAL A 123 11.58 3.54 -2.47
C VAL A 123 10.87 2.86 -3.63
N ARG A 124 11.51 1.84 -4.22
CA ARG A 124 10.92 1.02 -5.29
C ARG A 124 9.99 -0.05 -4.70
N LEU A 125 8.73 -0.02 -5.10
CA LEU A 125 7.68 -0.95 -4.66
C LEU A 125 7.04 -1.67 -5.84
N PRO A 126 6.69 -2.96 -5.69
CA PRO A 126 5.90 -3.68 -6.68
C PRO A 126 4.49 -3.09 -6.74
N VAL A 127 3.92 -3.11 -7.93
CA VAL A 127 2.60 -2.54 -8.22
C VAL A 127 1.76 -3.56 -8.95
N MET A 128 0.50 -3.69 -8.54
CA MET A 128 -0.52 -4.39 -9.31
C MET A 128 -1.71 -3.48 -9.57
N SER A 129 -2.41 -3.74 -10.67
CA SER A 129 -3.73 -3.17 -10.92
C SER A 129 -4.79 -4.23 -10.63
N VAL A 130 -5.93 -3.83 -10.08
CA VAL A 130 -7.07 -4.72 -9.83
C VAL A 130 -8.37 -3.98 -10.09
N ASP A 131 -9.35 -4.68 -10.64
CA ASP A 131 -10.73 -4.21 -10.62
C ASP A 131 -11.27 -4.35 -9.19
N PRO A 132 -11.61 -3.25 -8.51
CA PRO A 132 -12.15 -3.32 -7.16
C PRO A 132 -13.41 -4.16 -7.07
N TRP A 133 -14.24 -4.22 -8.11
CA TRP A 133 -15.56 -4.86 -8.04
C TRP A 133 -15.53 -6.35 -8.35
N ASP A 134 -14.37 -6.87 -8.76
CA ASP A 134 -14.16 -8.30 -8.87
C ASP A 134 -14.29 -8.95 -7.49
N GLN A 135 -15.10 -10.01 -7.39
CA GLN A 135 -15.25 -10.81 -6.16
C GLN A 135 -13.89 -11.36 -5.70
N THR A 136 -12.98 -11.59 -6.64
CA THR A 136 -11.63 -12.07 -6.39
C THR A 136 -10.60 -10.97 -6.11
N ALA A 137 -10.99 -9.68 -6.07
CA ALA A 137 -10.06 -8.57 -5.87
C ALA A 137 -9.24 -8.71 -4.58
N ALA A 138 -9.90 -8.95 -3.44
CA ALA A 138 -9.23 -9.10 -2.15
C ALA A 138 -8.30 -10.35 -2.12
N PRO A 139 -8.76 -11.55 -2.55
CA PRO A 139 -7.88 -12.71 -2.72
C PRO A 139 -6.67 -12.47 -3.65
N LYS A 140 -6.85 -11.77 -4.78
CA LYS A 140 -5.75 -11.42 -5.70
C LYS A 140 -4.72 -10.52 -5.04
N VAL A 141 -5.16 -9.51 -4.28
CA VAL A 141 -4.27 -8.62 -3.52
C VAL A 141 -3.51 -9.40 -2.44
N GLU A 142 -4.18 -10.28 -1.72
CA GLU A 142 -3.54 -11.14 -0.72
C GLU A 142 -2.48 -12.05 -1.34
N GLN A 143 -2.79 -12.69 -2.48
CA GLN A 143 -1.85 -13.54 -3.20
C GLN A 143 -0.63 -12.75 -3.70
N ALA A 144 -0.86 -11.55 -4.25
CA ALA A 144 0.23 -10.66 -4.66
C ALA A 144 1.07 -10.19 -3.45
N TYR A 145 0.44 -9.86 -2.33
CA TYR A 145 1.14 -9.52 -1.09
C TYR A 145 2.00 -10.68 -0.58
N ARG A 146 1.50 -11.93 -0.62
CA ARG A 146 2.30 -13.10 -0.26
C ARG A 146 3.49 -13.30 -1.22
N ARG A 147 3.28 -13.09 -2.52
CA ARG A 147 4.35 -13.22 -3.54
C ARG A 147 5.42 -12.13 -3.45
N PHE A 148 5.03 -10.89 -3.17
CA PHE A 148 5.90 -9.72 -3.28
C PHE A 148 6.29 -9.11 -1.92
N GLY A 149 5.38 -9.15 -0.96
CA GLY A 149 5.53 -8.52 0.35
C GLY A 149 6.12 -9.43 1.42
N ALA A 150 5.94 -10.75 1.34
CA ALA A 150 6.59 -11.69 2.25
C ALA A 150 8.09 -11.90 1.93
N THR A 151 8.48 -11.74 0.67
CA THR A 151 9.82 -12.04 0.14
C THR A 151 10.93 -11.14 0.69
N ARG A 152 10.60 -10.00 1.31
CA ARG A 152 11.59 -9.16 2.02
C ARG A 152 11.92 -9.64 3.45
N ARG A 153 11.43 -10.81 3.89
CA ARG A 153 11.91 -11.50 5.10
C ARG A 153 13.38 -11.97 5.00
N LEU A 154 13.96 -12.08 3.80
CA LEU A 154 15.23 -12.80 3.59
C LEU A 154 16.40 -11.97 3.03
N GLY A 155 16.29 -10.64 2.90
CA GLY A 155 17.40 -9.85 2.35
C GLY A 155 17.77 -10.18 0.89
N LEU A 156 16.97 -10.98 0.19
CA LEU A 156 17.23 -11.34 -1.21
C LEU A 156 16.95 -10.12 -2.10
N ALA A 157 18.01 -9.69 -2.78
CA ALA A 157 17.99 -8.61 -3.75
C ALA A 157 16.91 -8.88 -4.81
N VAL A 158 16.11 -7.85 -5.11
CA VAL A 158 15.27 -7.90 -6.31
C VAL A 158 16.22 -7.81 -7.50
N PRO A 159 16.26 -8.79 -8.43
CA PRO A 159 17.14 -8.70 -9.58
C PRO A 159 16.84 -7.43 -10.37
N SER A 160 17.90 -6.74 -10.74
CA SER A 160 17.87 -5.60 -11.66
C SER A 160 17.25 -6.05 -12.99
N PRO A 161 16.39 -5.25 -13.64
CA PRO A 161 15.98 -5.58 -14.99
C PRO A 161 17.22 -5.56 -15.89
N THR A 162 17.53 -6.71 -16.51
CA THR A 162 18.57 -6.82 -17.53
C THR A 162 18.28 -5.80 -18.63
N PRO A 163 19.20 -4.89 -18.98
CA PRO A 163 18.97 -3.97 -20.09
C PRO A 163 18.77 -4.79 -21.37
N THR A 164 17.61 -4.61 -22.00
CA THR A 164 17.31 -5.18 -23.31
C THR A 164 18.36 -4.65 -24.29
N ARG A 165 19.28 -5.50 -24.72
CA ARG A 165 20.21 -5.19 -25.80
C ARG A 165 19.37 -5.10 -27.08
N THR A 166 19.10 -3.88 -27.54
CA THR A 166 18.65 -3.63 -28.91
C THR A 166 19.75 -4.16 -29.83
N ARG A 167 19.47 -5.23 -30.57
CA ARG A 167 20.31 -5.62 -31.70
C ARG A 167 19.90 -4.75 -32.89
N SER A 168 20.94 -4.17 -33.50
CA SER A 168 20.97 -3.45 -34.78
C SER A 168 20.14 -4.08 -35.87
#